data_AF-A0A0G1DDK9-F1
#
_entry.id   AF-A0A0G1DDK9-F1
#
_cell.length_a   1.000
_cell.length_b   1.000
_cell.length_c   1.000
_cell.angle_alpha   90.00
_cell.angle_beta   90.00
_cell.angle_gamma   90.00
#
_symmetry.space_group_name_H-M   'P 1'
#
loop_
_entity.id
_entity.type
_entity.pdbx_description
1 polymer ?
#
loop_
_entity_poly.entity_id
_entity_poly.type
_entity_poly.pdbx_seq_one_letter_code
_entity_poly.pdbx_strand_id
1 'polypeptide(L)'
;MEEKDIKKLLEPLKKIAPDENWMISCRSKLAFRMEMERKKHILDKDLSILDGLFAFLGNKSPKPTLKWAYALSIGFLVIAAGGGATAWAAKHSLPGSALYPMKIALEKLRLEASFSSEGKIKLQTEMTNARLQELQKVVLSSENPEKKKGKVEQVVNEINQQLNKANNQLPGMGDAESQKTVAAAKAISESAVKTEKMISQMKESLPSELKENLGGRLTEAAETADRMGTKALGIIVRSQIQSEDSSEISARIMERIEVAEERIKVIGQKVESVSSSTIADNSSSVNISADKLPVIRAVLIKDQSEKARELIEQAKSSLEDNDMAQALETLNLARTIILGAEKIADSDLVKILFEEGVLKPDSYYTECSLKKDHFAETKAFLAL
;
A
#
# COMPACT_ATOMS: atom_id res chain seq x y z
N MET A 1 -70.43 36.26 -14.28
CA MET A 1 -69.81 36.09 -12.95
C MET A 1 -69.40 37.48 -12.50
N GLU A 2 -70.02 38.00 -11.44
CA GLU A 2 -69.80 39.38 -11.00
C GLU A 2 -68.42 39.53 -10.33
N GLU A 3 -67.82 40.71 -10.45
CA GLU A 3 -66.47 41.02 -9.93
C GLU A 3 -66.34 40.77 -8.40
N LYS A 4 -67.47 40.83 -7.69
CA LYS A 4 -67.58 40.57 -6.25
C LYS A 4 -67.41 39.08 -5.90
N ASP A 5 -67.85 38.18 -6.79
CA ASP A 5 -67.74 36.73 -6.57
C ASP A 5 -66.29 36.25 -6.72
N ILE A 6 -65.54 36.86 -7.64
CA ILE A 6 -64.11 36.57 -7.87
C ILE A 6 -63.28 36.99 -6.66
N LYS A 7 -63.57 38.17 -6.06
CA LYS A 7 -62.87 38.64 -4.86
C LYS A 7 -63.11 37.73 -3.65
N LYS A 8 -64.32 37.19 -3.50
CA LYS A 8 -64.66 36.22 -2.45
C LYS A 8 -63.93 34.89 -2.60
N LEU A 9 -63.70 34.44 -3.84
CA LEU A 9 -62.95 33.21 -4.15
C LEU A 9 -61.43 33.37 -3.98
N LEU A 10 -60.90 34.59 -4.06
CA LEU A 10 -59.46 34.88 -3.95
C LEU A 10 -58.98 35.08 -2.50
N GLU A 11 -59.85 35.46 -1.57
CA GLU A 11 -59.51 35.61 -0.14
C GLU A 11 -58.88 34.36 0.49
N PRO A 12 -59.42 33.13 0.31
CA PRO A 12 -58.83 31.92 0.89
C PRO A 12 -57.50 31.53 0.23
N LEU A 13 -57.29 31.85 -1.06
CA LEU A 13 -56.06 31.54 -1.79
C LEU A 13 -54.86 32.37 -1.31
N LYS A 14 -55.11 33.57 -0.76
CA LYS A 14 -54.06 34.45 -0.23
C LYS A 14 -53.40 33.92 1.05
N LYS A 15 -54.03 32.95 1.72
CA LYS A 15 -53.53 32.32 2.97
C LYS A 15 -52.80 30.99 2.75
N ILE A 16 -52.77 30.47 1.52
CA ILE A 16 -52.09 29.21 1.21
C ILE A 16 -50.61 29.52 0.96
N ALA A 17 -49.76 29.16 1.92
CA ALA A 17 -48.32 29.18 1.70
C ALA A 17 -47.95 28.09 0.68
N PRO A 18 -47.06 28.37 -0.29
CA PRO A 18 -46.60 27.36 -1.22
C PRO A 18 -45.89 26.23 -0.49
N ASP A 19 -46.12 25.00 -0.95
CA ASP A 19 -45.45 23.81 -0.43
C ASP A 19 -43.92 23.98 -0.46
N GLU A 20 -43.29 23.66 0.68
CA GLU A 20 -41.87 23.93 0.89
C GLU A 20 -40.99 23.10 -0.07
N ASN A 21 -41.41 21.85 -0.34
CA ASN A 21 -40.71 20.98 -1.30
C ASN A 21 -40.82 21.50 -2.73
N TRP A 22 -41.99 22.03 -3.11
CA TRP A 22 -42.17 22.68 -4.41
C TRP A 22 -41.30 23.94 -4.55
N MET A 23 -41.21 24.79 -3.53
CA MET A 23 -40.32 25.95 -3.54
C MET A 23 -38.84 25.55 -3.65
N ILE A 24 -38.40 24.53 -2.92
CA ILE A 24 -37.03 24.01 -3.00
C ILE A 24 -36.74 23.47 -4.40
N SER A 25 -37.67 22.75 -5.02
CA SER A 25 -37.53 22.25 -6.39
C SER A 25 -37.48 23.38 -7.43
N CYS A 26 -38.32 24.41 -7.28
CA CYS A 26 -38.29 25.57 -8.15
C CYS A 26 -36.99 26.35 -7.99
N ARG A 27 -36.52 26.58 -6.75
CA ARG A 27 -35.25 27.27 -6.48
C ARG A 27 -34.06 26.49 -7.01
N SER A 28 -34.01 25.16 -6.83
CA SER A 28 -32.93 24.34 -7.37
C SER A 28 -32.92 24.31 -8.89
N LYS A 29 -34.09 24.21 -9.53
CA LYS A 29 -34.22 24.25 -10.99
C LYS A 29 -33.83 25.61 -11.58
N LEU A 30 -34.16 26.71 -10.89
CA LEU A 30 -33.76 28.07 -11.29
C LEU A 30 -32.26 28.31 -11.05
N ALA A 31 -31.72 27.90 -9.91
CA ALA A 31 -30.29 27.97 -9.62
C ALA A 31 -29.49 27.16 -10.64
N PHE A 32 -29.95 25.96 -10.99
CA PHE A 32 -29.34 25.13 -12.02
C PHE A 32 -29.37 25.81 -13.41
N ARG A 33 -30.50 26.42 -13.81
CA ARG A 33 -30.58 27.15 -15.08
C ARG A 33 -29.66 28.37 -15.10
N MET A 34 -29.64 29.17 -14.04
CA MET A 34 -28.76 30.34 -13.95
C MET A 34 -27.28 29.94 -13.97
N GLU A 35 -26.93 28.84 -13.30
CA GLU A 35 -25.57 28.34 -13.30
C GLU A 35 -25.17 27.79 -14.68
N MET A 36 -26.08 27.12 -15.37
CA MET A 36 -25.89 26.63 -16.74
C MET A 36 -25.80 27.77 -17.75
N GLU A 37 -26.62 28.82 -17.66
CA GLU A 37 -26.54 29.99 -18.53
C GLU A 37 -25.24 30.79 -18.33
N ARG A 38 -24.80 30.95 -17.07
CA ARG A 38 -23.50 31.55 -16.75
C ARG A 38 -22.33 30.73 -17.31
N LYS A 39 -22.41 29.40 -17.23
CA LYS A 39 -21.37 28.49 -17.75
C LYS A 39 -21.48 28.26 -19.27
N LYS A 40 -22.61 28.58 -19.90
CA LYS A 40 -22.81 28.43 -21.36
C LYS A 40 -21.77 29.20 -22.17
N HIS A 41 -21.44 30.43 -21.75
CA HIS A 41 -20.40 31.23 -22.40
C HIS A 41 -18.97 30.70 -22.14
N ILE A 42 -18.76 29.90 -21.08
CA ILE A 42 -17.48 29.22 -20.80
C ILE A 42 -17.38 27.95 -21.64
N LEU A 43 -18.48 27.19 -21.77
CA LEU A 43 -18.57 25.99 -22.61
C LEU A 43 -18.44 26.30 -24.11
N ASP A 44 -19.06 27.37 -24.62
CA ASP A 44 -18.90 27.79 -26.03
C ASP A 44 -17.45 28.20 -26.35
N LYS A 45 -16.76 28.83 -25.39
CA LYS A 45 -15.38 29.26 -25.56
C LYS A 45 -14.41 28.07 -25.57
N ASP A 46 -14.71 26.99 -24.85
CA ASP A 46 -13.89 25.77 -24.80
C ASP A 46 -14.18 24.81 -25.98
N LEU A 47 -15.42 24.81 -26.51
CA LEU A 47 -15.76 24.05 -27.73
C LEU A 47 -15.21 24.67 -29.02
N SER A 48 -14.78 25.93 -29.01
CA SER A 48 -14.16 26.56 -30.19
C SER A 48 -12.86 25.86 -30.64
N ILE A 49 -12.18 25.17 -29.72
CA ILE A 49 -11.02 24.31 -30.03
C ILE A 49 -11.46 23.06 -30.81
N LEU A 50 -12.64 22.52 -30.51
CA LEU A 50 -13.25 21.42 -31.26
C LEU A 50 -13.71 21.90 -32.65
N ASP A 51 -14.30 23.09 -32.77
CA ASP A 51 -14.68 23.66 -34.08
C ASP A 51 -13.47 23.88 -34.99
N GLY A 52 -12.34 24.33 -34.46
CA GLY A 52 -11.08 24.45 -35.21
C GLY A 52 -10.53 23.09 -35.68
N LEU A 53 -10.63 22.06 -34.83
CA LEU A 53 -10.28 20.67 -35.17
C LEU A 53 -11.21 20.10 -36.26
N PHE A 54 -12.52 20.32 -36.16
CA PHE A 54 -13.50 19.85 -37.15
C PHE A 54 -13.41 20.61 -38.49
N ALA A 55 -13.11 21.92 -38.47
CA ALA A 55 -12.88 22.71 -39.67
C ALA A 55 -11.60 22.29 -40.42
N PHE A 56 -10.54 21.92 -39.68
CA PHE A 56 -9.31 21.36 -40.26
C PHE A 56 -9.54 19.99 -40.92
N LEU A 57 -10.40 19.15 -40.34
CA LEU A 57 -10.80 17.86 -40.92
C LEU A 57 -11.79 17.97 -42.10
N GLY A 58 -12.60 19.03 -42.13
CA GLY A 58 -13.71 19.19 -43.09
C GLY A 58 -13.36 19.87 -44.41
N ASN A 59 -12.28 20.65 -44.49
CA ASN A 59 -12.10 21.59 -45.61
C ASN A 59 -11.13 21.16 -46.73
N LYS A 60 -10.64 19.92 -46.73
CA LYS A 60 -9.86 19.38 -47.87
C LYS A 60 -10.31 17.95 -48.17
N SER A 61 -11.22 17.80 -49.12
CA SER A 61 -11.63 16.50 -49.65
C SER A 61 -10.43 15.81 -50.30
N PRO A 62 -9.95 14.65 -49.79
CA PRO A 62 -8.86 13.92 -50.43
C PRO A 62 -9.32 13.36 -51.78
N LYS A 63 -8.38 13.23 -52.73
CA LYS A 63 -8.62 12.58 -54.03
C LYS A 63 -9.28 11.20 -53.81
N PRO A 64 -10.20 10.75 -54.69
CA PRO A 64 -11.07 9.60 -54.45
C PRO A 64 -10.35 8.26 -54.18
N THR A 65 -9.07 8.15 -54.54
CA THR A 65 -8.23 6.97 -54.35
C THR A 65 -7.67 6.80 -52.93
N LEU A 66 -7.73 7.84 -52.08
CA LEU A 66 -7.19 7.82 -50.70
C LEU A 66 -8.26 7.91 -49.62
N LYS A 67 -9.56 7.84 -49.99
CA LYS A 67 -10.69 7.97 -49.07
C LYS A 67 -10.67 6.93 -47.94
N TRP A 68 -10.27 5.69 -48.24
CA TRP A 68 -10.19 4.60 -47.26
C TRP A 68 -9.03 4.82 -46.27
N ALA A 69 -7.87 5.27 -46.74
CA ALA A 69 -6.72 5.59 -45.88
C ALA A 69 -7.00 6.81 -44.98
N TYR A 70 -7.74 7.80 -45.50
CA TYR A 70 -8.17 8.97 -44.71
C TYR A 70 -9.21 8.58 -43.65
N ALA A 71 -10.18 7.73 -43.99
CA ALA A 71 -11.15 7.21 -43.03
C ALA A 71 -10.50 6.36 -41.92
N LEU A 72 -9.52 5.52 -42.26
CA LEU A 72 -8.73 4.77 -41.28
C LEU A 72 -7.87 5.69 -40.40
N SER A 73 -7.26 6.72 -40.97
CA SER A 73 -6.46 7.70 -40.23
C SER A 73 -7.30 8.51 -39.24
N ILE A 74 -8.49 8.98 -39.67
CA ILE A 74 -9.44 9.66 -38.77
C ILE A 74 -9.98 8.70 -37.72
N GLY A 75 -10.34 7.47 -38.10
CA GLY A 75 -10.78 6.45 -37.15
C GLY A 75 -9.72 6.18 -36.09
N PHE A 76 -8.46 6.02 -36.51
CA PHE A 76 -7.32 5.87 -35.62
C PHE A 76 -7.11 7.10 -34.74
N LEU A 77 -7.25 8.32 -35.28
CA LEU A 77 -7.11 9.56 -34.52
C LEU A 77 -8.22 9.71 -33.47
N VAL A 78 -9.46 9.38 -33.79
CA VAL A 78 -10.61 9.42 -32.86
C VAL A 78 -10.46 8.35 -31.78
N ILE A 79 -10.03 7.13 -32.13
CA ILE A 79 -9.74 6.06 -31.17
C ILE A 79 -8.52 6.41 -30.32
N ALA A 80 -7.49 7.02 -30.88
CA ALA A 80 -6.30 7.43 -30.14
C ALA A 80 -6.57 8.64 -29.23
N ALA A 81 -7.41 9.59 -29.64
CA ALA A 81 -7.79 10.74 -28.84
C ALA A 81 -8.75 10.33 -27.70
N GLY A 82 -9.79 9.54 -28.01
CA GLY A 82 -10.71 9.00 -27.00
C GLY A 82 -10.06 7.96 -26.08
N GLY A 83 -9.23 7.08 -26.65
CA GLY A 83 -8.42 6.10 -25.93
C GLY A 83 -7.31 6.72 -25.08
N GLY A 84 -6.69 7.80 -25.57
CA GLY A 84 -5.67 8.56 -24.85
C GLY A 84 -6.23 9.28 -23.62
N ALA A 85 -7.37 9.94 -23.77
CA ALA A 85 -8.05 10.61 -22.65
C ALA A 85 -8.53 9.60 -21.57
N THR A 86 -9.10 8.47 -21.99
CA THR A 86 -9.54 7.42 -21.08
C THR A 86 -8.36 6.69 -20.41
N ALA A 87 -7.26 6.43 -21.14
CA ALA A 87 -6.04 5.88 -20.55
C ALA A 87 -5.39 6.84 -19.55
N TRP A 88 -5.40 8.15 -19.83
CA TRP A 88 -4.89 9.16 -18.90
C TRP A 88 -5.74 9.24 -17.64
N ALA A 89 -7.08 9.28 -17.77
CA ALA A 89 -7.98 9.25 -16.63
C ALA A 89 -7.86 7.93 -15.82
N ALA A 90 -7.67 6.80 -16.50
CA ALA A 90 -7.43 5.51 -15.85
C ALA A 90 -6.14 5.50 -15.04
N LYS A 91 -5.05 6.12 -15.52
CA LYS A 91 -3.79 6.19 -14.75
C LYS A 91 -3.95 6.85 -13.37
N HIS A 92 -4.82 7.84 -13.26
CA HIS A 92 -5.08 8.56 -12.00
C HIS A 92 -6.25 7.98 -11.18
N SER A 93 -6.85 6.88 -11.64
CA SER A 93 -7.96 6.23 -10.96
C SER A 93 -7.52 5.57 -9.64
N LEU A 94 -8.41 5.63 -8.65
CA LEU A 94 -8.24 4.98 -7.34
C LEU A 94 -8.98 3.64 -7.27
N PRO A 95 -8.57 2.72 -6.38
CA PRO A 95 -9.30 1.48 -6.13
C PRO A 95 -10.79 1.72 -5.88
N GLY A 96 -11.63 0.93 -6.55
CA GLY A 96 -13.10 1.06 -6.49
C GLY A 96 -13.71 2.15 -7.38
N SER A 97 -12.91 2.87 -8.17
CA SER A 97 -13.43 3.75 -9.23
C SER A 97 -13.72 2.98 -10.53
N ALA A 98 -14.62 3.51 -11.37
CA ALA A 98 -15.06 2.84 -12.60
C ALA A 98 -13.92 2.58 -13.61
N LEU A 99 -12.88 3.42 -13.63
CA LEU A 99 -11.74 3.29 -14.55
C LEU A 99 -10.57 2.49 -13.95
N TYR A 100 -10.67 2.04 -12.70
CA TYR A 100 -9.61 1.26 -12.06
C TYR A 100 -9.33 -0.08 -12.76
N PRO A 101 -10.34 -0.87 -13.17
CA PRO A 101 -10.09 -2.10 -13.93
C PRO A 101 -9.32 -1.84 -15.23
N MET A 102 -9.60 -0.69 -15.88
CA MET A 102 -8.87 -0.28 -17.09
C MET A 102 -7.40 0.05 -16.78
N LYS A 103 -7.12 0.69 -15.64
CA LYS A 103 -5.75 0.93 -15.17
C LYS A 103 -4.98 -0.38 -15.02
N ILE A 104 -5.57 -1.36 -14.31
CA ILE A 104 -4.95 -2.67 -14.09
C ILE A 104 -4.70 -3.39 -15.42
N ALA A 105 -5.63 -3.32 -16.38
CA ALA A 105 -5.47 -3.93 -17.69
C ALA A 105 -4.30 -3.31 -18.47
N LEU A 106 -4.22 -1.98 -18.52
CA LEU A 106 -3.12 -1.26 -19.17
C LEU A 106 -1.76 -1.56 -18.53
N GLU A 107 -1.73 -1.67 -17.20
CA GLU A 107 -0.53 -2.05 -16.44
C GLU A 107 -0.08 -3.49 -16.78
N LYS A 108 -1.00 -4.45 -16.81
CA LYS A 108 -0.69 -5.85 -17.20
C LYS A 108 -0.16 -5.95 -18.63
N LEU A 109 -0.78 -5.24 -19.58
CA LEU A 109 -0.29 -5.18 -20.96
C LEU A 109 1.13 -4.60 -21.03
N ARG A 110 1.44 -3.58 -20.24
CA ARG A 110 2.79 -3.01 -20.15
C ARG A 110 3.81 -4.00 -19.58
N LEU A 111 3.40 -4.83 -18.61
CA LEU A 111 4.24 -5.92 -18.06
C LEU A 111 4.49 -7.04 -19.08
N GLU A 112 3.46 -7.45 -19.81
CA GLU A 112 3.55 -8.52 -20.81
C GLU A 112 4.35 -8.08 -22.04
N ALA A 113 4.24 -6.80 -22.44
CA ALA A 113 5.03 -6.21 -23.51
C ALA A 113 6.51 -6.00 -23.13
N SER A 114 6.87 -6.09 -21.84
CA SER A 114 8.25 -6.00 -21.39
C SER A 114 8.96 -7.34 -21.61
N PHE A 115 9.89 -7.40 -22.56
CA PHE A 115 10.59 -8.65 -22.89
C PHE A 115 11.77 -8.97 -21.95
N SER A 116 12.37 -7.97 -21.30
CA SER A 116 13.54 -8.16 -20.43
C SER A 116 13.16 -8.38 -18.96
N SER A 117 13.92 -9.22 -18.24
CA SER A 117 13.70 -9.46 -16.81
C SER A 117 13.93 -8.18 -16.00
N GLU A 118 14.93 -7.38 -16.37
CA GLU A 118 15.22 -6.10 -15.72
C GLU A 118 14.08 -5.10 -15.92
N GLY A 119 13.48 -5.07 -17.12
CA GLY A 119 12.37 -4.21 -17.46
C GLY A 119 11.10 -4.58 -16.69
N LYS A 120 10.82 -5.87 -16.54
CA LYS A 120 9.69 -6.38 -15.74
C LYS A 120 9.82 -6.00 -14.27
N ILE A 121 10.99 -6.17 -13.68
CA ILE A 121 11.21 -5.86 -12.26
C ILE A 121 11.12 -4.35 -12.03
N LYS A 122 11.76 -3.54 -12.87
CA LYS A 122 11.63 -2.07 -12.81
C LYS A 122 10.18 -1.64 -12.87
N LEU A 123 9.40 -2.23 -13.78
CA LEU A 123 7.99 -1.91 -13.90
C LEU A 123 7.17 -2.35 -12.68
N GLN A 124 7.46 -3.50 -12.07
CA GLN A 124 6.82 -3.92 -10.81
C GLN A 124 7.16 -2.97 -9.66
N THR A 125 8.39 -2.43 -9.59
CA THR A 125 8.75 -1.41 -8.59
C THR A 125 8.01 -0.08 -8.83
N GLU A 126 7.84 0.35 -10.09
CA GLU A 126 7.02 1.53 -10.44
C GLU A 126 5.57 1.35 -10.00
N MET A 127 4.99 0.17 -10.26
CA MET A 127 3.62 -0.14 -9.85
C MET A 127 3.48 -0.18 -8.33
N THR A 128 4.48 -0.72 -7.62
CA THR A 128 4.46 -0.77 -6.15
C THR A 128 4.42 0.65 -5.58
N ASN A 129 5.27 1.55 -6.09
CA ASN A 129 5.26 2.96 -5.72
C ASN A 129 3.90 3.63 -6.02
N ALA A 130 3.29 3.32 -7.16
CA ALA A 130 1.96 3.82 -7.50
C ALA A 130 0.91 3.33 -6.49
N ARG A 131 0.99 2.07 -6.04
CA ARG A 131 0.10 1.52 -5.01
C ARG A 131 0.30 2.12 -3.64
N LEU A 132 1.52 2.45 -3.24
CA LEU A 132 1.75 3.20 -2.00
C LEU A 132 1.09 4.59 -2.04
N GLN A 133 1.18 5.28 -3.18
CA GLN A 133 0.49 6.57 -3.36
C GLN A 133 -1.04 6.44 -3.38
N GLU A 134 -1.56 5.37 -3.99
CA GLU A 134 -2.99 5.05 -3.92
C GLU A 134 -3.43 4.79 -2.48
N LEU A 135 -2.65 4.01 -1.73
CA LEU A 135 -2.90 3.71 -0.33
C LEU A 135 -2.96 5.00 0.50
N GLN A 136 -1.98 5.88 0.34
CA GLN A 136 -1.95 7.18 1.01
C GLN A 136 -3.22 8.01 0.69
N LYS A 137 -3.62 8.07 -0.59
CA LYS A 137 -4.84 8.79 -1.00
C LYS A 137 -6.09 8.18 -0.38
N VAL A 138 -6.21 6.86 -0.37
CA VAL A 138 -7.35 6.16 0.24
C VAL A 138 -7.39 6.39 1.75
N VAL A 139 -6.24 6.38 2.43
CA VAL A 139 -6.14 6.65 3.87
C VAL A 139 -6.53 8.10 4.20
N LEU A 140 -6.22 9.07 3.34
CA LEU A 140 -6.60 10.48 3.51
C LEU A 140 -8.02 10.80 3.02
N SER A 141 -8.70 9.85 2.37
CA SER A 141 -10.05 10.06 1.84
C SER A 141 -11.10 10.10 2.97
N SER A 142 -12.08 11.00 2.83
CA SER A 142 -13.24 11.14 3.73
C SER A 142 -14.36 10.13 3.46
N GLU A 143 -14.04 8.95 2.89
CA GLU A 143 -15.02 7.91 2.61
C GLU A 143 -15.46 7.16 3.88
N ASN A 144 -16.60 6.47 3.81
CA ASN A 144 -17.10 5.61 4.89
C ASN A 144 -16.02 4.57 5.31
N PRO A 145 -15.78 4.38 6.63
CA PRO A 145 -14.74 3.48 7.16
C PRO A 145 -14.80 2.05 6.61
N GLU A 146 -15.98 1.49 6.34
CA GLU A 146 -16.08 0.11 5.80
C GLU A 146 -15.59 0.00 4.35
N LYS A 147 -15.99 0.95 3.50
CA LYS A 147 -15.52 1.00 2.10
C LYS A 147 -14.03 1.30 2.03
N LYS A 148 -13.56 2.14 2.95
CA LYS A 148 -12.14 2.47 3.10
C LYS A 148 -11.32 1.25 3.48
N LYS A 149 -11.78 0.44 4.44
CA LYS A 149 -11.13 -0.82 4.85
C LYS A 149 -10.92 -1.77 3.65
N GLY A 150 -11.98 -2.04 2.90
CA GLY A 150 -11.89 -2.93 1.72
C GLY A 150 -10.92 -2.43 0.65
N LYS A 151 -10.91 -1.13 0.35
CA LYS A 151 -9.97 -0.53 -0.59
C LYS A 151 -8.53 -0.60 -0.09
N VAL A 152 -8.30 -0.30 1.19
CA VAL A 152 -6.97 -0.39 1.82
C VAL A 152 -6.44 -1.82 1.76
N GLU A 153 -7.26 -2.81 2.14
CA GLU A 153 -6.89 -4.22 2.10
C GLU A 153 -6.52 -4.69 0.69
N GLN A 154 -7.28 -4.24 -0.32
CA GLN A 154 -6.98 -4.50 -1.72
C GLN A 154 -5.61 -3.93 -2.10
N VAL A 155 -5.35 -2.65 -1.81
CA VAL A 155 -4.08 -2.01 -2.18
C VAL A 155 -2.88 -2.67 -1.49
N VAL A 156 -3.00 -3.01 -0.21
CA VAL A 156 -1.94 -3.71 0.53
C VAL A 156 -1.69 -5.11 -0.08
N ASN A 157 -2.72 -5.78 -0.58
CA ASN A 157 -2.58 -7.09 -1.24
C ASN A 157 -1.83 -6.95 -2.55
N GLU A 158 -2.16 -5.93 -3.33
CA GLU A 158 -1.49 -5.65 -4.59
C GLU A 158 -0.01 -5.27 -4.37
N ILE A 159 0.31 -4.49 -3.32
CA ILE A 159 1.70 -4.19 -2.91
C ILE A 159 2.46 -5.49 -2.62
N ASN A 160 1.93 -6.36 -1.76
CA ASN A 160 2.59 -7.62 -1.41
C ASN A 160 2.78 -8.52 -2.63
N GLN A 161 1.78 -8.63 -3.49
CA GLN A 161 1.89 -9.43 -4.71
C GLN A 161 2.96 -8.89 -5.66
N GLN A 162 3.05 -7.56 -5.85
CA GLN A 162 4.03 -6.95 -6.74
C GLN A 162 5.45 -7.07 -6.18
N LEU A 163 5.64 -6.82 -4.88
CA LEU A 163 6.92 -7.01 -4.20
C LEU A 163 7.37 -8.47 -4.24
N ASN A 164 6.49 -9.43 -3.98
CA ASN A 164 6.83 -10.85 -4.05
C ASN A 164 7.22 -11.29 -5.46
N LYS A 165 6.50 -10.83 -6.49
CA LYS A 165 6.86 -11.10 -7.89
C LYS A 165 8.25 -10.52 -8.21
N ALA A 166 8.51 -9.29 -7.79
CA ALA A 166 9.78 -8.62 -8.06
C ALA A 166 10.93 -9.32 -7.33
N ASN A 167 10.75 -9.67 -6.05
CA ASN A 167 11.70 -10.41 -5.24
C ASN A 167 12.04 -11.80 -5.81
N ASN A 168 11.07 -12.48 -6.41
CA ASN A 168 11.25 -13.80 -7.01
C ASN A 168 11.91 -13.73 -8.40
N GLN A 169 11.74 -12.61 -9.12
CA GLN A 169 12.35 -12.39 -10.42
C GLN A 169 13.77 -11.81 -10.33
N LEU A 170 14.10 -11.15 -9.21
CA LEU A 170 15.41 -10.54 -8.95
C LEU A 170 16.61 -11.50 -9.15
N PRO A 171 16.58 -12.77 -8.66
CA PRO A 171 17.69 -13.70 -8.87
C PRO A 171 17.86 -14.15 -10.33
N GLY A 172 16.83 -13.94 -11.17
CA GLY A 172 16.84 -14.25 -12.61
C GLY A 172 17.09 -13.03 -13.50
N MET A 173 17.52 -11.91 -12.92
CA MET A 173 18.16 -10.83 -13.71
C MET A 173 19.40 -11.43 -14.37
N GLY A 174 19.66 -11.08 -15.65
CA GLY A 174 20.75 -11.67 -16.44
C GLY A 174 22.14 -11.41 -15.84
N ASP A 175 23.18 -11.53 -16.67
CA ASP A 175 24.58 -11.39 -16.20
C ASP A 175 24.76 -10.17 -15.27
N ALA A 176 25.18 -10.44 -14.02
CA ALA A 176 25.28 -9.45 -12.95
C ALA A 176 26.28 -8.31 -13.28
N GLU A 177 27.11 -8.53 -14.29
CA GLU A 177 28.12 -7.57 -14.80
C GLU A 177 27.57 -6.67 -15.92
N SER A 178 26.37 -6.92 -16.43
CA SER A 178 25.75 -6.08 -17.45
C SER A 178 25.39 -4.70 -16.89
N GLN A 179 25.78 -3.63 -17.56
CA GLN A 179 25.41 -2.26 -17.15
C GLN A 179 23.88 -2.09 -16.96
N LYS A 180 23.06 -2.86 -17.70
CA LYS A 180 21.60 -2.85 -17.58
C LYS A 180 21.11 -3.51 -16.29
N THR A 181 21.75 -4.58 -15.83
CA THR A 181 21.39 -5.26 -14.57
C THR A 181 21.81 -4.43 -13.38
N VAL A 182 22.98 -3.79 -13.42
CA VAL A 182 23.45 -2.83 -12.41
C VAL A 182 22.51 -1.62 -12.32
N ALA A 183 22.15 -1.01 -13.45
CA ALA A 183 21.22 0.13 -13.46
C ALA A 183 19.83 -0.25 -12.92
N ALA A 184 19.35 -1.45 -13.24
CA ALA A 184 18.08 -1.95 -12.69
C ALA A 184 18.19 -2.23 -11.18
N ALA A 185 19.27 -2.83 -10.71
CA ALA A 185 19.54 -3.05 -9.29
C ALA A 185 19.64 -1.71 -8.51
N LYS A 186 20.25 -0.67 -9.09
CA LYS A 186 20.29 0.69 -8.52
C LYS A 186 18.87 1.26 -8.35
N ALA A 187 18.02 1.14 -9.37
CA ALA A 187 16.63 1.60 -9.29
C ALA A 187 15.80 0.79 -8.27
N ILE A 188 16.05 -0.52 -8.15
CA ILE A 188 15.34 -1.39 -7.20
C ILE A 188 15.74 -1.07 -5.77
N SER A 189 17.03 -0.89 -5.49
CA SER A 189 17.51 -0.54 -4.14
C SER A 189 16.96 0.81 -3.66
N GLU A 190 16.92 1.82 -4.53
CA GLU A 190 16.30 3.11 -4.25
C GLU A 190 14.79 2.99 -3.99
N SER A 191 14.09 2.25 -4.86
CA SER A 191 12.65 2.02 -4.70
C SER A 191 12.32 1.24 -3.43
N ALA A 192 13.18 0.32 -3.01
CA ALA A 192 13.01 -0.45 -1.78
C ALA A 192 13.04 0.47 -0.55
N VAL A 193 14.07 1.33 -0.43
CA VAL A 193 14.18 2.29 0.67
C VAL A 193 12.98 3.24 0.69
N LYS A 194 12.58 3.76 -0.48
CA LYS A 194 11.40 4.62 -0.60
C LYS A 194 10.12 3.90 -0.16
N THR A 195 9.98 2.63 -0.50
CA THR A 195 8.84 1.78 -0.12
C THR A 195 8.80 1.58 1.38
N GLU A 196 9.93 1.24 2.00
CA GLU A 196 10.06 1.06 3.44
C GLU A 196 9.70 2.35 4.19
N LYS A 197 10.26 3.49 3.79
CA LYS A 197 9.97 4.81 4.39
C LYS A 197 8.47 5.15 4.29
N MET A 198 7.85 4.96 3.12
CA MET A 198 6.41 5.20 2.96
C MET A 198 5.55 4.24 3.80
N ILE A 199 5.92 2.96 3.88
CA ILE A 199 5.18 1.98 4.69
C ILE A 199 5.25 2.36 6.17
N SER A 200 6.41 2.77 6.67
CA SER A 200 6.56 3.22 8.07
C SER A 200 5.69 4.44 8.37
N GLN A 201 5.72 5.47 7.52
CA GLN A 201 4.85 6.65 7.65
C GLN A 201 3.35 6.29 7.59
N MET A 202 2.99 5.34 6.74
CA MET A 202 1.61 4.87 6.66
C MET A 202 1.20 4.12 7.93
N LYS A 203 2.03 3.20 8.44
CA LYS A 203 1.75 2.48 9.69
C LYS A 203 1.48 3.42 10.87
N GLU A 204 2.16 4.55 10.92
CA GLU A 204 1.92 5.58 11.94
C GLU A 204 0.58 6.30 11.76
N SER A 205 0.28 6.72 10.53
CA SER A 205 -0.93 7.49 10.17
C SER A 205 -2.21 6.67 10.03
N LEU A 206 -2.13 5.34 10.03
CA LEU A 206 -3.31 4.47 9.99
C LEU A 206 -4.15 4.59 11.28
N PRO A 207 -5.50 4.59 11.21
CA PRO A 207 -6.36 4.42 12.38
C PRO A 207 -6.14 3.06 13.08
N SER A 208 -6.32 2.99 14.40
CA SER A 208 -6.10 1.79 15.23
C SER A 208 -6.84 0.55 14.72
N GLU A 209 -8.08 0.70 14.26
CA GLU A 209 -8.92 -0.36 13.68
C GLU A 209 -8.29 -1.04 12.44
N LEU A 210 -7.55 -0.27 11.65
CA LEU A 210 -6.85 -0.76 10.46
C LEU A 210 -5.46 -1.34 10.80
N LYS A 211 -4.81 -0.83 11.86
CA LYS A 211 -3.50 -1.34 12.29
C LYS A 211 -3.58 -2.80 12.74
N GLU A 212 -4.65 -3.20 13.41
CA GLU A 212 -4.82 -4.57 13.90
C GLU A 212 -4.89 -5.61 12.76
N ASN A 213 -5.59 -5.28 11.67
CA ASN A 213 -5.78 -6.21 10.54
C ASN A 213 -4.67 -6.12 9.49
N LEU A 214 -4.05 -4.95 9.33
CA LEU A 214 -3.12 -4.67 8.23
C LEU A 214 -1.67 -4.50 8.68
N GLY A 215 -1.42 -4.31 9.98
CA GLY A 215 -0.09 -4.11 10.53
C GLY A 215 0.87 -5.22 10.12
N GLY A 216 0.46 -6.48 10.29
CA GLY A 216 1.27 -7.63 9.88
C GLY A 216 1.55 -7.67 8.37
N ARG A 217 0.56 -7.35 7.53
CA ARG A 217 0.70 -7.34 6.07
C ARG A 217 1.57 -6.18 5.57
N LEU A 218 1.54 -5.04 6.24
CA LEU A 218 2.44 -3.91 5.99
C LEU A 218 3.86 -4.21 6.50
N THR A 219 4.02 -4.94 7.60
CA THR A 219 5.33 -5.44 8.06
C THR A 219 5.92 -6.42 7.05
N GLU A 220 5.13 -7.36 6.54
CA GLU A 220 5.54 -8.28 5.47
C GLU A 220 5.96 -7.52 4.19
N ALA A 221 5.21 -6.49 3.81
CA ALA A 221 5.54 -5.64 2.68
C ALA A 221 6.90 -4.95 2.87
N ALA A 222 7.11 -4.33 4.03
CA ALA A 222 8.36 -3.66 4.37
C ALA A 222 9.53 -4.65 4.38
N GLU A 223 9.35 -5.84 4.98
CA GLU A 223 10.38 -6.89 4.99
C GLU A 223 10.72 -7.38 3.58
N THR A 224 9.73 -7.50 2.70
CA THR A 224 9.95 -7.92 1.32
C THR A 224 10.70 -6.85 0.53
N ALA A 225 10.34 -5.58 0.68
CA ALA A 225 11.07 -4.47 0.09
C ALA A 225 12.52 -4.43 0.57
N ASP A 226 12.74 -4.62 1.87
CA ASP A 226 14.08 -4.68 2.47
C ASP A 226 14.92 -5.83 1.91
N ARG A 227 14.37 -7.04 1.82
CA ARG A 227 15.03 -8.19 1.16
C ARG A 227 15.38 -7.90 -0.30
N MET A 228 14.49 -7.23 -1.04
CA MET A 228 14.74 -6.89 -2.44
C MET A 228 15.91 -5.93 -2.58
N GLY A 229 15.95 -4.89 -1.74
CA GLY A 229 17.02 -3.90 -1.83
C GLY A 229 18.37 -4.43 -1.37
N THR A 230 18.44 -5.31 -0.36
CA THR A 230 19.73 -5.95 0.02
C THR A 230 20.25 -6.89 -1.06
N LYS A 231 19.37 -7.68 -1.69
CA LYS A 231 19.74 -8.51 -2.84
C LYS A 231 20.20 -7.65 -4.02
N ALA A 232 19.52 -6.54 -4.29
CA ALA A 232 19.92 -5.60 -5.33
C ALA A 232 21.30 -4.98 -5.05
N LEU A 233 21.58 -4.61 -3.79
CA LEU A 233 22.93 -4.20 -3.39
C LEU A 233 23.96 -5.31 -3.56
N GLY A 234 23.60 -6.57 -3.28
CA GLY A 234 24.48 -7.70 -3.54
C GLY A 234 24.84 -7.85 -5.02
N ILE A 235 23.92 -7.54 -5.94
CA ILE A 235 24.19 -7.50 -7.39
C ILE A 235 25.15 -6.35 -7.71
N ILE A 236 24.90 -5.16 -7.16
CA ILE A 236 25.72 -3.96 -7.34
C ILE A 236 27.16 -4.21 -6.85
N VAL A 237 27.33 -4.65 -5.60
CA VAL A 237 28.63 -4.95 -4.98
C VAL A 237 29.40 -6.01 -5.77
N ARG A 238 28.74 -7.10 -6.21
CA ARG A 238 29.39 -8.13 -7.03
C ARG A 238 29.85 -7.62 -8.39
N SER A 239 29.11 -6.68 -8.99
CA SER A 239 29.43 -6.11 -10.30
C SER A 239 30.61 -5.15 -10.30
N GLN A 240 30.99 -4.60 -9.13
CA GLN A 240 31.87 -3.44 -9.00
C GLN A 240 33.29 -3.75 -8.52
N ILE A 241 33.83 -4.93 -8.88
CA ILE A 241 35.27 -5.20 -8.74
C ILE A 241 36.11 -4.34 -9.72
N GLN A 242 35.50 -3.57 -10.65
CA GLN A 242 36.25 -2.84 -11.71
C GLN A 242 35.84 -1.38 -12.06
N SER A 243 35.02 -0.65 -11.29
CA SER A 243 34.69 0.75 -11.66
C SER A 243 34.59 1.72 -10.48
N GLU A 244 35.07 2.96 -10.70
CA GLU A 244 35.26 4.15 -9.83
C GLU A 244 34.11 4.61 -8.89
N ASP A 245 33.05 3.82 -8.73
CA ASP A 245 31.78 4.24 -8.13
C ASP A 245 31.60 3.77 -6.67
N SER A 246 32.69 3.48 -5.96
CA SER A 246 32.68 2.99 -4.56
C SER A 246 31.93 3.94 -3.61
N SER A 247 31.99 5.25 -3.91
CA SER A 247 31.27 6.30 -3.17
C SER A 247 29.74 6.20 -3.30
N GLU A 248 29.21 5.80 -4.46
CA GLU A 248 27.75 5.64 -4.61
C GLU A 248 27.26 4.38 -3.86
N ILE A 249 28.05 3.30 -3.88
CA ILE A 249 27.72 2.07 -3.16
C ILE A 249 27.73 2.30 -1.65
N SER A 250 28.77 2.96 -1.13
CA SER A 250 28.88 3.27 0.30
C SER A 250 27.72 4.15 0.77
N ALA A 251 27.34 5.16 -0.02
CA ALA A 251 26.17 6.00 0.27
C ALA A 251 24.87 5.18 0.33
N ARG A 252 24.68 4.20 -0.57
CA ARG A 252 23.50 3.32 -0.55
C ARG A 252 23.49 2.32 0.60
N ILE A 253 24.65 1.78 0.97
CA ILE A 253 24.76 0.92 2.16
C ILE A 253 24.49 1.77 3.42
N MET A 254 25.02 2.99 3.48
CA MET A 254 24.79 3.94 4.57
C MET A 254 23.32 4.34 4.70
N GLU A 255 22.61 4.60 3.60
CA GLU A 255 21.17 4.87 3.66
C GLU A 255 20.38 3.68 4.24
N ARG A 256 20.81 2.44 3.96
CA ARG A 256 20.18 1.25 4.56
C ARG A 256 20.55 1.06 6.02
N ILE A 257 21.77 1.42 6.42
CA ILE A 257 22.17 1.46 7.83
C ILE A 257 21.25 2.44 8.58
N GLU A 258 21.01 3.64 8.05
CA GLU A 258 20.11 4.63 8.65
C GLU A 258 18.69 4.08 8.84
N VAL A 259 18.15 3.38 7.83
CA VAL A 259 16.85 2.72 7.95
C VAL A 259 16.84 1.63 9.03
N ALA A 260 17.92 0.85 9.14
CA ALA A 260 18.05 -0.18 10.19
C ALA A 260 18.13 0.44 11.59
N GLU A 261 18.82 1.57 11.75
CA GLU A 261 18.91 2.31 13.01
C GLU A 261 17.56 2.86 13.45
N GLU A 262 16.77 3.43 12.53
CA GLU A 262 15.43 3.93 12.86
C GLU A 262 14.51 2.77 13.29
N ARG A 263 14.61 1.59 12.66
CA ARG A 263 13.86 0.40 13.09
C ARG A 263 14.24 -0.02 14.51
N ILE A 264 15.52 -0.06 14.84
CA ILE A 264 15.99 -0.36 16.21
C ILE A 264 15.45 0.66 17.22
N LYS A 265 15.43 1.94 16.85
CA LYS A 265 14.90 3.01 17.71
C LYS A 265 13.40 2.83 17.97
N VAL A 266 12.62 2.50 16.95
CA VAL A 266 11.17 2.19 17.09
C VAL A 266 10.96 0.96 17.98
N ILE A 267 11.77 -0.09 17.81
CA ILE A 267 11.73 -1.28 18.68
C ILE A 267 12.05 -0.89 20.14
N GLY A 268 13.07 -0.06 20.37
CA GLY A 268 13.43 0.43 21.70
C GLY A 268 12.28 1.16 22.40
N GLN A 269 11.61 2.07 21.70
CA GLN A 269 10.41 2.76 22.23
C GLN A 269 9.28 1.79 22.56
N LYS A 270 9.09 0.75 21.73
CA LYS A 270 8.10 -0.29 21.99
C LYS A 270 8.45 -1.10 23.25
N VAL A 271 9.72 -1.42 23.49
CA VAL A 271 10.19 -2.11 24.70
C VAL A 271 9.97 -1.28 25.96
N GLU A 272 10.20 0.03 25.89
CA GLU A 272 9.96 0.95 27.02
C GLU A 272 8.48 1.05 27.37
N SER A 273 7.59 1.07 26.37
CA SER A 273 6.13 1.04 26.61
C SER A 273 5.63 -0.28 27.22
N VAL A 274 6.29 -1.41 26.88
CA VAL A 274 5.97 -2.72 27.48
C VAL A 274 6.49 -2.80 28.92
N SER A 275 7.70 -2.31 29.20
CA SER A 275 8.34 -2.37 30.52
C SER A 275 7.65 -1.47 31.57
N SER A 276 7.10 -0.34 31.16
CA SER A 276 6.38 0.59 32.04
C SER A 276 4.99 0.10 32.45
N SER A 277 4.44 -0.93 31.78
CA SER A 277 3.15 -1.53 32.15
C SER A 277 3.22 -2.56 33.30
N THR A 278 4.42 -2.90 33.80
CA THR A 278 4.61 -4.03 34.73
C THR A 278 5.29 -3.66 36.06
N ILE A 279 5.58 -2.38 36.34
CA ILE A 279 6.13 -1.96 37.65
C ILE A 279 4.99 -1.56 38.60
N ALA A 280 4.15 -2.52 38.94
CA ALA A 280 3.23 -2.44 40.07
C ALA A 280 2.91 -3.87 40.55
N ASP A 281 3.93 -4.61 41.00
CA ASP A 281 3.87 -5.37 42.25
C ASP A 281 5.09 -6.29 42.39
N ASN A 282 5.61 -6.30 43.61
CA ASN A 282 6.93 -6.77 43.97
C ASN A 282 6.87 -8.17 44.60
N SER A 283 8.02 -8.85 44.59
CA SER A 283 8.44 -9.95 45.48
C SER A 283 8.22 -11.43 45.06
N SER A 284 9.38 -12.09 44.88
CA SER A 284 9.73 -13.37 45.49
C SER A 284 8.81 -14.58 45.26
N SER A 285 8.99 -15.26 44.13
CA SER A 285 9.24 -16.71 44.05
C SER A 285 9.31 -17.16 42.59
N VAL A 286 10.14 -18.16 42.32
CA VAL A 286 10.34 -18.75 41.01
C VAL A 286 9.20 -19.73 40.76
N ASN A 287 8.08 -19.20 40.27
CA ASN A 287 7.15 -19.94 39.42
C ASN A 287 7.05 -19.17 38.11
N ILE A 288 7.25 -19.85 36.99
CA ILE A 288 7.11 -19.30 35.63
C ILE A 288 5.61 -19.24 35.34
N SER A 289 4.92 -18.31 36.00
CA SER A 289 3.54 -17.94 35.65
C SER A 289 3.56 -16.98 34.46
N ALA A 290 2.46 -16.97 33.69
CA ALA A 290 2.20 -16.09 32.54
C ALA A 290 2.51 -14.59 32.77
N ASP A 291 2.63 -14.20 34.03
CA ASP A 291 2.94 -12.86 34.54
C ASP A 291 4.38 -12.36 34.23
N LYS A 292 5.36 -13.27 34.04
CA LYS A 292 6.76 -12.89 33.75
C LYS A 292 7.10 -12.82 32.25
N LEU A 293 6.16 -13.22 31.39
CA LEU A 293 6.33 -13.23 29.94
C LEU A 293 6.65 -11.85 29.33
N PRO A 294 6.06 -10.73 29.81
CA PRO A 294 6.40 -9.39 29.32
C PRO A 294 7.84 -8.98 29.66
N VAL A 295 8.34 -9.37 30.83
CA VAL A 295 9.71 -9.08 31.28
C VAL A 295 10.73 -9.87 30.46
N ILE A 296 10.49 -11.17 30.26
CA ILE A 296 11.34 -12.02 29.41
C ILE A 296 11.36 -11.48 27.97
N ARG A 297 10.22 -11.02 27.45
CA ARG A 297 10.10 -10.38 26.14
C ARG A 297 10.96 -9.12 26.04
N ALA A 298 10.86 -8.23 27.03
CA ALA A 298 11.61 -6.99 27.06
C ALA A 298 13.12 -7.24 27.12
N VAL A 299 13.57 -8.22 27.91
CA VAL A 299 14.99 -8.60 28.00
C VAL A 299 15.50 -9.16 26.68
N LEU A 300 14.76 -10.08 26.04
CA LEU A 300 15.16 -10.68 24.77
C LEU A 300 15.23 -9.66 23.63
N ILE A 301 14.23 -8.77 23.54
CA ILE A 301 14.24 -7.71 22.54
C ILE A 301 15.41 -6.75 22.79
N LYS A 302 15.70 -6.42 24.07
CA LYS A 302 16.82 -5.56 24.43
C LYS A 302 18.16 -6.19 24.01
N ASP A 303 18.40 -7.46 24.35
CA ASP A 303 19.62 -8.19 23.95
C ASP A 303 19.80 -8.23 22.43
N GLN A 304 18.74 -8.58 21.70
CA GLN A 304 18.76 -8.57 20.23
C GLN A 304 18.99 -7.18 19.65
N SER A 305 18.43 -6.13 20.27
CA SER A 305 18.64 -4.75 19.82
C SER A 305 20.08 -4.26 20.06
N GLU A 306 20.71 -4.66 21.17
CA GLU A 306 22.11 -4.34 21.47
C GLU A 306 23.05 -5.04 20.49
N LYS A 307 22.83 -6.34 20.24
CA LYS A 307 23.58 -7.10 19.24
C LYS A 307 23.43 -6.55 17.83
N ALA A 308 22.21 -6.11 17.46
CA ALA A 308 21.99 -5.47 16.17
C ALA A 308 22.73 -4.13 16.04
N ARG A 309 22.81 -3.32 17.10
CA ARG A 309 23.58 -2.06 17.12
C ARG A 309 25.08 -2.32 16.95
N GLU A 310 25.61 -3.34 17.62
CA GLU A 310 27.02 -3.72 17.47
C GLU A 310 27.35 -4.09 16.01
N LEU A 311 26.51 -4.92 15.38
CA LEU A 311 26.70 -5.30 13.97
C LEU A 311 26.55 -4.12 13.01
N ILE A 312 25.68 -3.15 13.30
CA ILE A 312 25.57 -1.91 12.51
C ILE A 312 26.86 -1.09 12.61
N GLU A 313 27.44 -0.98 13.80
CA GLU A 313 28.69 -0.25 13.99
C GLU A 313 29.88 -0.96 13.30
N GLN A 314 29.88 -2.31 13.32
CA GLN A 314 30.81 -3.11 12.53
C GLN A 314 30.63 -2.92 11.02
N ALA A 315 29.38 -2.77 10.54
CA ALA A 315 29.12 -2.48 9.15
C ALA A 315 29.64 -1.09 8.75
N LYS A 316 29.48 -0.07 9.62
CA LYS A 316 30.02 1.28 9.38
C LYS A 316 31.54 1.30 9.31
N SER A 317 32.22 0.66 10.26
CA SER A 317 33.69 0.54 10.22
C SER A 317 34.17 -0.20 8.97
N SER A 318 33.49 -1.27 8.55
CA SER A 318 33.80 -1.96 7.29
C SER A 318 33.63 -1.07 6.05
N LEU A 319 32.71 -0.08 6.07
CA LEU A 319 32.59 0.93 5.01
C LEU A 319 33.75 1.93 5.01
N GLU A 320 34.26 2.30 6.19
CA GLU A 320 35.45 3.17 6.32
C GLU A 320 36.70 2.48 5.78
N ASP A 321 36.80 1.16 5.98
CA ASP A 321 37.85 0.30 5.43
C ASP A 321 37.67 -0.01 3.93
N ASN A 322 36.64 0.53 3.29
CA ASN A 322 36.27 0.31 1.89
C ASN A 322 35.97 -1.17 1.55
N ASP A 323 35.63 -2.00 2.54
CA ASP A 323 35.16 -3.38 2.35
C ASP A 323 33.62 -3.42 2.29
N MET A 324 33.11 -3.12 1.09
CA MET A 324 31.67 -3.11 0.82
C MET A 324 31.02 -4.50 0.93
N ALA A 325 31.79 -5.56 0.71
CA ALA A 325 31.29 -6.93 0.79
C ALA A 325 31.04 -7.32 2.25
N GLN A 326 32.03 -7.07 3.11
CA GLN A 326 31.92 -7.29 4.54
C GLN A 326 30.87 -6.37 5.19
N ALA A 327 30.80 -5.10 4.78
CA ALA A 327 29.76 -4.17 5.23
C ALA A 327 28.35 -4.66 4.88
N LEU A 328 28.15 -5.20 3.67
CA LEU A 328 26.85 -5.74 3.26
C LEU A 328 26.51 -7.03 4.00
N GLU A 329 27.48 -7.89 4.27
CA GLU A 329 27.28 -9.12 5.02
C GLU A 329 26.89 -8.84 6.48
N THR A 330 27.66 -7.99 7.17
CA THR A 330 27.37 -7.56 8.55
C THR A 330 26.02 -6.86 8.66
N LEU A 331 25.66 -6.01 7.68
CA LEU A 331 24.34 -5.40 7.59
C LEU A 331 23.22 -6.45 7.42
N ASN A 332 23.44 -7.47 6.59
CA ASN A 332 22.46 -8.55 6.42
C ASN A 332 22.27 -9.34 7.72
N LEU A 333 23.34 -9.60 8.48
CA LEU A 333 23.24 -10.23 9.79
C LEU A 333 22.45 -9.36 10.77
N ALA A 334 22.78 -8.07 10.87
CA ALA A 334 22.06 -7.12 11.72
C ALA A 334 20.56 -7.11 11.40
N ARG A 335 20.21 -7.07 10.11
CA ARG A 335 18.83 -7.11 9.60
C ARG A 335 18.07 -8.36 10.05
N THR A 336 18.70 -9.54 10.01
CA THR A 336 18.05 -10.78 10.47
C THR A 336 17.72 -10.74 11.95
N ILE A 337 18.59 -10.14 12.77
CA ILE A 337 18.38 -9.96 14.20
C ILE A 337 17.26 -8.95 14.45
N ILE A 338 17.26 -7.81 13.75
CA ILE A 338 16.19 -6.80 13.83
C ILE A 338 14.84 -7.41 13.48
N LEU A 339 14.76 -8.21 12.43
CA LEU A 339 13.52 -8.89 12.03
C LEU A 339 13.04 -9.89 13.08
N GLY A 340 13.96 -10.61 13.73
CA GLY A 340 13.65 -11.47 14.87
C GLY A 340 13.04 -10.65 16.02
N ALA A 341 13.68 -9.53 16.37
CA ALA A 341 13.24 -8.64 17.43
C ALA A 341 11.86 -8.04 17.14
N GLU A 342 11.59 -7.61 15.91
CA GLU A 342 10.27 -7.10 15.49
C GLU A 342 9.19 -8.18 15.57
N LYS A 343 9.46 -9.40 15.12
CA LYS A 343 8.52 -10.52 15.22
C LYS A 343 8.20 -10.85 16.68
N ILE A 344 9.21 -10.83 17.55
CA ILE A 344 9.03 -11.00 18.99
C ILE A 344 8.22 -9.84 19.57
N ALA A 345 8.41 -8.60 19.08
CA ALA A 345 7.68 -7.42 19.53
C ALA A 345 6.23 -7.32 18.98
N ASP A 346 5.92 -7.99 17.87
CA ASP A 346 4.61 -7.97 17.23
C ASP A 346 3.75 -9.22 17.58
N SER A 347 4.37 -10.36 17.88
CA SER A 347 3.69 -11.63 18.16
C SER A 347 3.55 -11.92 19.66
N ASP A 348 2.52 -12.68 20.04
CA ASP A 348 2.46 -13.34 21.35
C ASP A 348 3.54 -14.42 21.41
N LEU A 349 4.53 -14.24 22.31
CA LEU A 349 5.67 -15.14 22.52
C LEU A 349 5.29 -16.62 22.62
N VAL A 350 4.09 -16.93 23.13
CA VAL A 350 3.56 -18.29 23.23
C VAL A 350 3.54 -18.98 21.87
N LYS A 351 3.15 -18.27 20.80
CA LYS A 351 3.03 -18.85 19.46
C LYS A 351 4.38 -19.18 18.83
N ILE A 352 5.39 -18.34 19.07
CA ILE A 352 6.77 -18.53 18.56
C ILE A 352 7.46 -19.69 19.30
N LEU A 353 7.30 -19.77 20.64
CA LEU A 353 7.88 -20.87 21.43
C LEU A 353 7.25 -22.23 21.13
N PHE A 354 5.99 -22.26 20.66
CA PHE A 354 5.33 -23.45 20.12
C PHE A 354 5.82 -23.81 18.70
N GLU A 355 6.03 -22.83 17.81
CA GLU A 355 6.51 -23.07 16.44
C GLU A 355 7.99 -23.50 16.39
N GLU A 356 8.84 -22.99 17.29
CA GLU A 356 10.24 -23.39 17.40
C GLU A 356 10.46 -24.67 18.25
N GLY A 357 9.38 -25.30 18.73
CA GLY A 357 9.43 -26.58 19.46
C GLY A 357 10.07 -26.51 20.85
N VAL A 358 10.23 -25.30 21.41
CA VAL A 358 10.81 -25.08 22.75
C VAL A 358 9.82 -25.46 23.86
N LEU A 359 8.51 -25.37 23.59
CA LEU A 359 7.44 -25.87 24.46
C LEU A 359 6.73 -27.05 23.80
N LYS A 360 6.79 -28.23 24.42
CA LYS A 360 5.95 -29.38 24.03
C LYS A 360 4.48 -29.08 24.38
N PRO A 361 3.52 -29.45 23.52
CA PRO A 361 2.10 -29.32 23.82
C PRO A 361 1.69 -30.43 24.78
N ASP A 362 1.98 -30.28 26.07
CA ASP A 362 1.43 -31.16 27.11
C ASP A 362 0.92 -30.34 28.31
N SER A 363 -0.40 -30.40 28.51
CA SER A 363 -1.22 -29.71 29.53
C SER A 363 -1.12 -28.18 29.43
N TYR A 364 -2.14 -27.42 29.05
CA TYR A 364 -3.42 -27.26 29.75
C TYR A 364 -4.48 -26.81 28.74
N TYR A 365 -5.37 -27.72 28.36
CA TYR A 365 -6.74 -27.39 27.91
C TYR A 365 -7.63 -28.56 28.29
N THR A 366 -8.05 -28.59 29.54
CA THR A 366 -9.31 -29.24 29.90
C THR A 366 -9.99 -28.38 30.95
N GLU A 367 -11.29 -28.17 30.73
CA GLU A 367 -12.28 -27.58 31.63
C GLU A 367 -12.39 -26.05 31.67
N CYS A 368 -13.05 -25.51 30.64
CA CYS A 368 -14.11 -24.53 30.88
C CYS A 368 -15.20 -24.65 29.79
N SER A 369 -16.03 -25.70 29.91
CA SER A 369 -17.36 -25.74 29.28
C SER A 369 -18.38 -26.12 30.35
N LEU A 370 -18.82 -25.11 31.08
CA LEU A 370 -20.07 -25.15 31.83
C LEU A 370 -21.23 -25.21 30.83
N LYS A 371 -21.55 -26.42 30.35
CA LYS A 371 -22.84 -26.71 29.75
C LYS A 371 -23.69 -27.44 30.79
N LYS A 372 -24.42 -26.65 31.57
CA LYS A 372 -25.64 -27.10 32.23
C LYS A 372 -26.59 -27.53 31.12
N ASP A 373 -26.79 -28.83 30.96
CA ASP A 373 -28.07 -29.42 30.61
C ASP A 373 -28.12 -30.82 31.22
N HIS A 374 -28.88 -30.87 32.30
CA HIS A 374 -29.23 -32.06 33.03
C HIS A 374 -30.48 -32.66 32.37
N PHE A 375 -30.60 -33.98 32.46
CA PHE A 375 -31.81 -34.78 32.28
C PHE A 375 -32.26 -35.16 30.86
N ALA A 376 -32.18 -36.47 30.66
CA ALA A 376 -33.23 -37.37 30.18
C ALA A 376 -32.90 -38.16 28.91
N GLU A 377 -33.19 -39.46 29.03
CA GLU A 377 -33.40 -40.43 27.95
C GLU A 377 -32.17 -41.13 27.37
N THR A 378 -31.82 -42.25 27.98
CA THR A 378 -31.53 -43.50 27.26
C THR A 378 -31.80 -44.69 28.19
N LYS A 379 -33.09 -44.97 28.38
CA LYS A 379 -33.58 -46.33 28.67
C LYS A 379 -33.68 -47.04 27.33
N ALA A 380 -32.85 -48.04 27.09
CA ALA A 380 -33.19 -49.33 26.47
C ALA A 380 -31.91 -50.07 26.05
N PHE A 381 -31.88 -51.39 26.32
CA PHE A 381 -30.84 -52.38 26.01
C PHE A 381 -29.54 -52.25 26.86
N LEU A 382 -29.15 -53.17 27.74
CA LEU A 382 -29.33 -54.61 27.83
C LEU A 382 -29.13 -55.12 29.28
N ALA A 383 -29.85 -56.20 29.56
CA ALA A 383 -29.59 -57.30 30.51
C ALA A 383 -30.05 -57.21 31.98
N LEU A 384 -31.00 -58.13 32.27
CA LEU A 384 -31.55 -58.64 33.55
C LEU A 384 -32.67 -57.83 34.24
#